data_AF-U6DD63-F1
#
_entry.id   AF-U6DD63-F1
#
_cell.length_a   1.000
_cell.length_b   1.000
_cell.length_c   1.000
_cell.angle_alpha   90.00
_cell.angle_beta   90.00
_cell.angle_gamma   90.00
#
_symmetry.space_group_name_H-M   'P 1'
#
loop_
_entity.id
_entity.type
_entity.pdbx_description
1 polymer ?
#
loop_
_entity_poly.entity_id
_entity_poly.type
_entity_poly.pdbx_seq_one_letter_code
_entity_poly.pdbx_strand_id
1 'polypeptide(L)'
;MEAVVNLYQEIMKNADPRIQGYPLMGSPLLMTSILLTYVYFVLSLGPRIMANRKPFQLRGFMIVYNFSLVALSLYIVYEFLMSGWLSTYTWRCDPVDYSNSPEALRMVRVAWLFLFSKFIELMDTVIFILRKKDGQVTFLHVFHHSVLPWSWWWGVQVAPGGMGSFHAMINSSVHVIMYLYYGLSALGPVAQPYLWWKKHMTAIQLIQFVLVS
;
A
#
# COMPACT_ATOMS: atom_id res chain seq x y z
N MET A 1 -23.20 -10.69 18.34
CA MET A 1 -22.33 -11.64 17.62
C MET A 1 -23.00 -12.10 16.33
N GLU A 2 -24.23 -12.63 16.40
CA GLU A 2 -24.98 -13.11 15.22
C GLU A 2 -25.17 -12.06 14.12
N ALA A 3 -25.53 -10.82 14.46
CA ALA A 3 -25.67 -9.74 13.47
C ALA A 3 -24.36 -9.47 12.68
N VAL A 4 -23.21 -9.56 13.34
CA VAL A 4 -21.89 -9.35 12.72
C VAL A 4 -21.53 -10.53 11.80
N VAL A 5 -21.85 -11.75 12.24
CA VAL A 5 -21.66 -12.97 11.43
C VAL A 5 -22.56 -12.93 10.20
N ASN A 6 -23.83 -12.51 10.35
CA ASN A 6 -24.78 -12.41 9.24
C ASN A 6 -24.33 -11.36 8.22
N LEU A 7 -23.88 -10.18 8.67
CA LEU A 7 -23.33 -9.15 7.80
C LEU A 7 -22.07 -9.64 7.05
N TYR A 8 -21.18 -10.34 7.75
CA TYR A 8 -20.00 -10.93 7.12
C TYR A 8 -20.39 -11.93 6.03
N GLN A 9 -21.32 -12.84 6.31
CA GLN A 9 -21.78 -13.81 5.32
C GLN A 9 -22.46 -13.13 4.12
N GLU A 10 -23.22 -12.06 4.35
CA GLU A 10 -23.87 -11.30 3.28
C GLU A 10 -22.85 -10.62 2.35
N ILE A 11 -21.81 -9.99 2.90
CA ILE A 11 -20.73 -9.39 2.09
C ILE A 11 -19.96 -10.48 1.33
N MET A 12 -19.67 -11.60 1.99
CA MET A 12 -18.91 -12.69 1.39
C MET A 12 -19.65 -13.44 0.29
N LYS A 13 -20.98 -13.33 0.18
CA LYS A 13 -21.72 -13.85 -0.99
C LYS A 13 -21.31 -13.18 -2.30
N ASN A 14 -20.91 -11.91 -2.23
CA ASN A 14 -20.44 -11.13 -3.37
C ASN A 14 -18.91 -11.13 -3.49
N ALA A 15 -18.21 -11.92 -2.66
CA ALA A 15 -16.76 -12.02 -2.75
C ALA A 15 -16.35 -12.72 -4.03
N ASP A 16 -15.27 -12.24 -4.63
CA ASP A 16 -14.70 -12.85 -5.81
C ASP A 16 -14.05 -14.20 -5.44
N PRO A 17 -14.49 -15.33 -6.01
CA PRO A 17 -13.90 -16.63 -5.70
C PRO A 17 -12.44 -16.74 -6.18
N ARG A 18 -12.04 -15.95 -7.19
CA ARG A 18 -10.71 -16.00 -7.82
C ARG A 18 -9.60 -15.52 -6.88
N ILE A 19 -9.94 -14.74 -5.85
CA ILE A 19 -8.96 -14.16 -4.92
C ILE A 19 -8.84 -14.92 -3.59
N GLN A 20 -9.76 -15.84 -3.28
CA GLN A 20 -9.80 -16.53 -1.98
C GLN A 20 -8.55 -17.36 -1.67
N GLY A 21 -7.89 -17.90 -2.70
CA GLY A 21 -6.67 -18.70 -2.54
C GLY A 21 -5.40 -17.87 -2.28
N TYR A 22 -5.49 -16.55 -2.36
CA TYR A 22 -4.32 -15.68 -2.20
C TYR A 22 -3.99 -15.46 -0.71
N PRO A 23 -2.71 -15.27 -0.36
CA PRO A 23 -2.31 -14.95 1.00
C PRO A 23 -3.06 -13.73 1.54
N LEU A 24 -3.51 -13.80 2.80
CA LEU A 24 -4.30 -12.78 3.51
C LEU A 24 -5.75 -12.57 3.01
N MET A 25 -6.23 -13.30 2.00
CA MET A 25 -7.58 -13.06 1.43
C MET A 25 -8.68 -13.99 1.96
N GLY A 26 -8.30 -15.09 2.64
CA GLY A 26 -9.28 -16.07 3.12
C GLY A 26 -10.20 -15.55 4.24
N SER A 27 -9.71 -14.66 5.13
CA SER A 27 -10.57 -14.02 6.13
C SER A 27 -10.02 -12.65 6.54
N PRO A 28 -10.90 -11.72 6.97
CA PRO A 28 -10.47 -10.40 7.42
C PRO A 28 -9.75 -10.45 8.78
N LEU A 29 -9.80 -11.59 9.49
CA LEU A 29 -9.24 -11.73 10.84
C LEU A 29 -7.73 -11.52 10.83
N LEU A 30 -7.00 -12.25 9.96
CA LEU A 30 -5.54 -12.18 9.92
C LEU A 30 -5.05 -10.77 9.57
N MET A 31 -5.66 -10.16 8.56
CA MET A 31 -5.38 -8.79 8.17
C MET A 31 -5.68 -7.80 9.32
N THR A 32 -6.80 -7.98 10.04
CA THR A 32 -7.18 -7.10 11.16
C THR A 32 -6.19 -7.25 12.31
N SER A 33 -5.78 -8.47 12.63
CA SER A 33 -4.78 -8.75 13.67
C SER A 33 -3.43 -8.12 13.36
N ILE A 34 -2.98 -8.17 12.09
CA ILE A 34 -1.74 -7.49 11.65
C ILE A 34 -1.86 -5.98 11.89
N LEU A 35 -2.95 -5.35 11.46
CA LEU A 35 -3.13 -3.90 11.57
C LEU A 35 -3.29 -3.44 13.03
N LEU A 36 -4.02 -4.18 13.86
CA LEU A 36 -4.14 -3.88 15.29
C LEU A 36 -2.79 -4.01 16.01
N THR A 37 -2.02 -5.04 15.67
CA THR A 37 -0.67 -5.24 16.21
C THR A 37 0.26 -4.10 15.76
N TYR A 38 0.17 -3.69 14.50
CA TYR A 38 0.90 -2.54 13.96
C TYR A 38 0.55 -1.25 14.70
N VAL A 39 -0.73 -0.93 14.87
CA VAL A 39 -1.17 0.30 15.58
C VAL A 39 -0.70 0.27 17.04
N TYR A 40 -0.86 -0.87 17.72
CA TYR A 40 -0.38 -1.03 19.10
C TYR A 40 1.14 -0.86 19.19
N PHE A 41 1.88 -1.46 18.25
CA PHE A 41 3.33 -1.31 18.18
C PHE A 41 3.73 0.14 17.97
N VAL A 42 3.13 0.82 17.00
CA VAL A 42 3.52 2.17 16.60
C VAL A 42 3.20 3.20 17.66
N LEU A 43 2.02 3.12 18.28
CA LEU A 43 1.56 4.12 19.24
C LEU A 43 1.97 3.84 20.68
N SER A 44 2.35 2.61 21.02
CA SER A 44 2.62 2.23 22.41
C SER A 44 3.93 1.47 22.58
N LEU A 45 4.03 0.24 22.08
CA LEU A 45 5.12 -0.66 22.43
C LEU A 45 6.48 -0.20 21.87
N GLY A 46 6.53 0.16 20.59
CA GLY A 46 7.74 0.60 19.90
C GLY A 46 8.39 1.82 20.54
N PRO A 47 7.67 2.94 20.75
CA PRO A 47 8.20 4.11 21.45
C PRO A 47 8.68 3.79 22.87
N ARG A 48 7.96 2.95 23.62
CA ARG A 48 8.38 2.51 24.97
C ARG A 48 9.68 1.72 24.95
N ILE A 49 9.84 0.79 24.01
CA ILE A 49 11.10 0.02 23.83
C ILE A 49 12.27 0.94 23.47
N MET A 50 12.01 1.97 22.65
CA MET A 50 13.03 2.90 22.15
C MET A 50 13.32 4.08 23.09
N ALA A 51 12.53 4.27 24.16
CA ALA A 51 12.67 5.38 25.09
C ALA A 51 14.10 5.48 25.65
N ASN A 52 14.62 4.36 26.16
CA ASN A 52 15.94 4.25 26.78
C ASN A 52 17.03 3.70 25.84
N ARG A 53 16.77 3.67 24.53
CA ARG A 53 17.72 3.17 23.52
C ARG A 53 18.18 4.29 22.60
N LYS A 54 19.40 4.15 22.08
CA LYS A 54 19.92 5.00 21.00
C LYS A 54 19.23 4.64 19.68
N PRO A 55 19.06 5.60 18.75
CA PRO A 55 18.46 5.32 17.44
C PRO A 55 19.31 4.33 16.65
N PHE A 56 18.66 3.37 15.99
CA PHE A 56 19.34 2.36 15.17
C PHE A 56 19.87 2.97 13.86
N GLN A 57 21.06 2.53 13.45
CA GLN A 57 21.68 2.91 12.18
C GLN A 57 21.25 1.95 11.07
N LEU A 58 20.07 2.18 10.50
CA LEU A 58 19.44 1.30 9.50
C LEU A 58 19.75 1.69 8.05
N ARG A 59 20.87 2.37 7.78
CA ARG A 59 21.15 2.95 6.45
C ARG A 59 21.15 1.92 5.32
N GLY A 60 21.91 0.83 5.46
CA GLY A 60 21.97 -0.23 4.44
C GLY A 60 20.62 -0.89 4.22
N PHE A 61 19.90 -1.21 5.30
CA PHE A 61 18.55 -1.75 5.23
C PHE A 61 17.58 -0.82 4.49
N MET A 62 17.55 0.47 4.84
CA MET A 62 16.69 1.45 4.18
C MET A 62 16.99 1.58 2.68
N ILE A 63 18.26 1.52 2.28
CA ILE A 63 18.62 1.57 0.85
C ILE A 63 17.98 0.38 0.13
N VAL A 64 18.26 -0.84 0.59
CA VAL A 64 17.73 -2.07 -0.03
C VAL A 64 16.20 -2.07 -0.02
N TYR A 65 15.59 -1.74 1.11
CA TYR A 65 14.14 -1.69 1.29
C TYR A 65 13.46 -0.68 0.35
N ASN A 66 13.93 0.57 0.31
CA ASN A 66 13.32 1.60 -0.56
C ASN A 66 13.49 1.25 -2.05
N PHE A 67 14.66 0.79 -2.49
CA PHE A 67 14.84 0.37 -3.89
C PHE A 67 14.02 -0.88 -4.24
N SER A 68 13.81 -1.79 -3.29
CA SER A 68 12.90 -2.94 -3.50
C SER A 68 11.45 -2.46 -3.67
N LEU A 69 11.02 -1.45 -2.91
CA LEU A 69 9.70 -0.85 -3.07
C LEU A 69 9.54 -0.05 -4.36
N VAL A 70 10.61 0.58 -4.87
CA VAL A 70 10.61 1.17 -6.22
C VAL A 70 10.37 0.09 -7.27
N ALA A 71 11.11 -1.02 -7.22
CA ALA A 71 10.97 -2.12 -8.16
C ALA A 71 9.56 -2.75 -8.08
N LEU A 72 9.06 -2.99 -6.88
CA LEU A 72 7.71 -3.51 -6.65
C LEU A 72 6.64 -2.55 -7.20
N SER A 73 6.77 -1.25 -6.94
CA SER A 73 5.81 -0.25 -7.42
C SER A 73 5.82 -0.12 -8.95
N LEU A 74 7.01 -0.15 -9.57
CA LEU A 74 7.14 -0.19 -11.04
C LEU A 74 6.49 -1.43 -11.63
N TYR A 75 6.70 -2.59 -11.01
CA TYR A 75 6.07 -3.84 -11.45
C TYR A 75 4.54 -3.78 -11.33
N ILE A 76 4.01 -3.25 -10.21
CA ILE A 76 2.56 -3.06 -10.03
C ILE A 76 1.98 -2.12 -11.07
N VAL A 77 2.66 -0.99 -11.37
CA VAL A 77 2.22 -0.05 -12.41
C VAL A 77 2.18 -0.75 -13.77
N TYR A 78 3.26 -1.46 -14.14
CA TYR A 78 3.31 -2.22 -15.39
C TYR A 78 2.17 -3.26 -15.47
N GLU A 79 1.93 -4.00 -14.40
CA GLU A 79 0.87 -5.01 -14.37
C GLU A 79 -0.52 -4.38 -14.48
N PHE A 80 -0.81 -3.26 -13.80
CA PHE A 80 -2.09 -2.55 -13.98
C PHE A 80 -2.26 -2.06 -15.42
N LEU A 81 -1.23 -1.44 -15.99
CA LEU A 81 -1.24 -0.98 -17.38
C LEU A 81 -1.57 -2.11 -18.35
N MET A 82 -0.92 -3.26 -18.20
CA MET A 82 -1.10 -4.40 -19.09
C MET A 82 -2.33 -5.28 -18.78
N SER A 83 -2.99 -5.09 -17.63
CA SER A 83 -4.19 -5.84 -17.24
C SER A 83 -5.50 -5.18 -17.67
N GLY A 84 -5.46 -3.95 -18.20
CA GLY A 84 -6.66 -3.28 -18.70
C GLY A 84 -6.40 -1.86 -19.19
N TRP A 85 -5.64 -1.06 -18.44
CA TRP A 85 -5.52 0.40 -18.69
C TRP A 85 -4.90 0.77 -20.04
N LEU A 86 -4.04 -0.07 -20.62
CA LEU A 86 -3.49 0.12 -21.98
C LEU A 86 -4.09 -0.83 -23.02
N SER A 87 -5.00 -1.73 -22.65
CA SER A 87 -5.54 -2.76 -23.52
C SER A 87 -7.04 -2.61 -23.73
N THR A 88 -7.84 -2.87 -22.69
CA THR A 88 -9.29 -3.04 -22.80
C THR A 88 -10.09 -1.90 -22.19
N TYR A 89 -9.50 -1.10 -21.29
CA TYR A 89 -10.21 -0.06 -20.56
C TYR A 89 -10.36 1.22 -21.39
N THR A 90 -11.50 1.89 -21.20
CA THR A 90 -11.89 3.09 -21.94
C THR A 90 -11.48 4.40 -21.27
N TRP A 91 -10.86 4.33 -20.08
CA TRP A 91 -10.51 5.49 -19.24
C TRP A 91 -11.74 6.26 -18.76
N ARG A 92 -12.87 5.55 -18.63
CA ARG A 92 -14.16 6.05 -18.15
C ARG A 92 -14.71 5.05 -17.14
N CYS A 93 -16.03 4.83 -17.14
CA CYS A 93 -16.67 3.84 -16.29
C CYS A 93 -16.42 2.41 -16.80
N ASP A 94 -15.24 1.88 -16.49
CA ASP A 94 -14.87 0.50 -16.79
C ASP A 94 -15.28 -0.43 -15.63
N PRO A 95 -16.18 -1.41 -15.87
CA PRO A 95 -16.63 -2.34 -14.85
C PRO A 95 -15.55 -3.39 -14.53
N VAL A 96 -15.74 -4.11 -13.42
CA VAL A 96 -14.89 -5.28 -13.10
C VAL A 96 -15.25 -6.42 -14.05
N ASP A 97 -14.23 -7.02 -14.67
CA ASP A 97 -14.38 -8.28 -15.41
C ASP A 97 -14.26 -9.47 -14.46
N TYR A 98 -15.37 -10.18 -14.24
CA TYR A 98 -15.45 -11.39 -13.40
C TYR A 98 -15.16 -12.70 -14.15
N SER A 99 -14.78 -12.63 -15.44
CA SER A 99 -14.43 -13.81 -16.22
C SER A 99 -13.08 -14.41 -15.82
N ASN A 100 -12.79 -15.63 -16.29
CA ASN A 100 -11.49 -16.27 -16.13
C ASN A 100 -10.56 -16.00 -17.33
N SER A 101 -10.73 -14.87 -18.02
CA SER A 101 -9.80 -14.46 -19.07
C SER A 101 -8.40 -14.23 -18.49
N PRO A 102 -7.32 -14.47 -19.26
CA PRO A 102 -5.96 -14.20 -18.82
C PRO A 102 -5.77 -12.77 -18.32
N GLU A 103 -6.40 -11.79 -18.97
CA GLU A 103 -6.37 -10.38 -18.62
C GLU A 103 -7.09 -10.10 -17.30
N ALA A 104 -8.28 -10.65 -17.09
CA ALA A 104 -9.03 -10.48 -15.85
C ALA A 104 -8.30 -11.11 -14.66
N LEU A 105 -7.76 -12.32 -14.83
CA LEU A 105 -6.96 -12.99 -13.79
C LEU A 105 -5.66 -12.23 -13.47
N ARG A 106 -5.08 -11.57 -14.48
CA ARG A 106 -3.93 -10.68 -14.29
C ARG A 106 -4.31 -9.44 -13.46
N MET A 107 -5.46 -8.82 -13.75
CA MET A 107 -6.01 -7.71 -12.97
C MET A 107 -6.23 -8.09 -11.49
N VAL A 108 -6.85 -9.25 -11.25
CA VAL A 108 -7.07 -9.78 -9.89
C VAL A 108 -5.74 -9.96 -9.15
N ARG A 109 -4.74 -10.52 -9.82
CA ARG A 109 -3.40 -10.73 -9.24
C ARG A 109 -2.71 -9.42 -8.87
N VAL A 110 -2.76 -8.41 -9.74
CA VAL A 110 -2.13 -7.11 -9.43
C VAL A 110 -2.91 -6.33 -8.37
N ALA A 111 -4.24 -6.45 -8.32
CA ALA A 111 -5.05 -5.90 -7.24
C ALA A 111 -4.66 -6.50 -5.88
N TRP A 112 -4.47 -7.82 -5.82
CA TRP A 112 -3.91 -8.48 -4.63
C TRP A 112 -2.49 -8.00 -4.33
N LEU A 113 -1.62 -7.92 -5.32
CA LEU A 113 -0.22 -7.51 -5.11
C LEU A 113 -0.12 -6.08 -4.59
N PHE A 114 -0.99 -5.19 -5.07
CA PHE A 114 -1.13 -3.83 -4.56
C PHE A 114 -1.58 -3.82 -3.10
N LEU A 115 -2.59 -4.61 -2.73
CA LEU A 115 -2.99 -4.75 -1.33
C LEU A 115 -1.86 -5.31 -0.46
N PHE A 116 -1.15 -6.33 -0.96
CA PHE A 116 -0.04 -6.94 -0.25
C PHE A 116 1.12 -5.95 -0.04
N SER A 117 1.40 -5.09 -1.02
CA SER A 117 2.42 -4.04 -0.87
C SER A 117 2.11 -3.10 0.29
N LYS A 118 0.83 -2.79 0.56
CA LYS A 118 0.45 -1.95 1.70
C LYS A 118 0.81 -2.55 3.06
N PHE A 119 0.81 -3.87 3.20
CA PHE A 119 1.30 -4.52 4.42
C PHE A 119 2.83 -4.45 4.54
N ILE A 120 3.56 -4.48 3.42
CA ILE A 120 5.01 -4.28 3.40
C ILE A 120 5.35 -2.84 3.84
N GLU A 121 4.59 -1.86 3.36
CA GLU A 121 4.78 -0.44 3.67
C GLU A 121 4.57 -0.09 5.16
N LEU A 122 3.94 -0.97 5.96
CA LEU A 122 3.88 -0.81 7.42
C LEU A 122 5.28 -0.75 8.06
N MET A 123 6.28 -1.33 7.40
CA MET A 123 7.67 -1.27 7.83
C MET A 123 8.23 0.16 7.83
N ASP A 124 7.69 1.10 7.04
CA ASP A 124 8.11 2.51 7.04
C ASP A 124 8.04 3.11 8.44
N THR A 125 6.90 2.89 9.10
CA THR A 125 6.63 3.41 10.44
C THR A 125 7.48 2.72 11.49
N VAL A 126 7.74 1.42 11.33
CA VAL A 126 8.67 0.67 12.17
C VAL A 126 10.07 1.26 12.07
N ILE A 127 10.56 1.57 10.87
CA ILE A 127 11.85 2.22 10.64
C ILE A 127 11.89 3.60 11.33
N PHE A 128 10.82 4.39 11.26
CA PHE A 128 10.76 5.71 11.91
C PHE A 128 10.95 5.60 13.43
N ILE A 129 10.27 4.65 14.07
CA ILE A 129 10.37 4.41 15.52
C ILE A 129 11.77 3.94 15.91
N LEU A 130 12.31 2.95 15.18
CA LEU A 130 13.67 2.44 15.45
C LEU A 130 14.74 3.51 15.26
N ARG A 131 14.50 4.51 14.40
CA ARG A 131 15.40 5.66 14.19
C ARG A 131 15.09 6.86 15.09
N LYS A 132 14.10 6.75 15.99
CA LYS A 132 13.60 7.85 16.85
C LYS A 132 13.25 9.11 16.04
N LYS A 133 12.55 8.90 14.92
CA LYS A 133 12.02 9.95 14.05
C LYS A 133 10.54 10.16 14.32
N ASP A 134 10.19 10.40 15.58
CA ASP A 134 8.81 10.46 16.06
C ASP A 134 7.98 11.55 15.36
N GLY A 135 8.63 12.64 14.91
CA GLY A 135 7.98 13.69 14.11
C GLY A 135 7.46 13.22 12.74
N GLN A 136 7.86 12.04 12.25
CA GLN A 136 7.31 11.43 11.03
C GLN A 136 6.10 10.54 11.33
N VAL A 137 5.92 10.09 12.57
CA VAL A 137 4.79 9.26 13.01
C VAL A 137 3.62 10.16 13.38
N THR A 138 3.01 10.76 12.36
CA THR A 138 1.85 11.65 12.53
C THR A 138 0.53 10.86 12.53
N PHE A 139 -0.55 11.47 13.03
CA PHE A 139 -1.89 10.91 12.92
C PHE A 139 -2.23 10.53 11.48
N LEU A 140 -1.96 11.43 10.53
CA LEU A 140 -2.23 11.20 9.11
C LEU A 140 -1.49 9.96 8.59
N HIS A 141 -0.21 9.82 8.94
CA HIS A 141 0.60 8.66 8.55
C HIS A 141 0.03 7.36 9.11
N VAL A 142 -0.23 7.32 10.41
CA VAL A 142 -0.75 6.11 11.08
C VAL A 142 -2.14 5.75 10.56
N PHE A 143 -3.02 6.74 10.39
CA PHE A 143 -4.36 6.54 9.82
C PHE A 143 -4.28 5.98 8.39
N HIS A 144 -3.47 6.61 7.53
CA HIS A 144 -3.26 6.17 6.15
C HIS A 144 -2.76 4.72 6.08
N HIS A 145 -1.73 4.37 6.85
CA HIS A 145 -1.16 3.01 6.86
C HIS A 145 -1.97 1.98 7.64
N SER A 146 -3.09 2.35 8.29
CA SER A 146 -3.94 1.39 9.01
C SER A 146 -5.30 1.22 8.37
N VAL A 147 -6.02 2.33 8.17
CA VAL A 147 -7.40 2.30 7.69
C VAL A 147 -7.47 2.04 6.19
N LEU A 148 -6.54 2.57 5.39
CA LEU A 148 -6.60 2.34 3.93
C LEU A 148 -6.31 0.89 3.52
N PRO A 149 -5.29 0.19 4.05
CA PRO A 149 -5.10 -1.23 3.74
C PRO A 149 -6.31 -2.06 4.19
N TRP A 150 -6.94 -1.68 5.31
CA TRP A 150 -8.17 -2.31 5.79
C TRP A 150 -9.35 -2.12 4.82
N SER A 151 -9.56 -0.92 4.29
CA SER A 151 -10.62 -0.67 3.31
C SER A 151 -10.31 -1.32 1.95
N TRP A 152 -9.05 -1.32 1.53
CA TRP A 152 -8.62 -1.96 0.29
C TRP A 152 -8.83 -3.46 0.31
N TRP A 153 -8.68 -4.12 1.47
CA TRP A 153 -8.98 -5.54 1.61
C TRP A 153 -10.42 -5.85 1.18
N TRP A 154 -11.40 -5.08 1.65
CA TRP A 154 -12.81 -5.25 1.24
C TRP A 154 -13.04 -4.93 -0.23
N GLY A 155 -12.41 -3.87 -0.75
CA GLY A 155 -12.51 -3.50 -2.16
C GLY A 155 -11.98 -4.60 -3.08
N VAL A 156 -10.82 -5.16 -2.76
CA VAL A 156 -10.20 -6.26 -3.51
C VAL A 156 -10.99 -7.57 -3.34
N GLN A 157 -11.61 -7.79 -2.18
CA GLN A 157 -12.43 -8.98 -1.94
C GLN A 157 -13.68 -9.02 -2.82
N VAL A 158 -14.31 -7.88 -3.09
CA VAL A 158 -15.59 -7.80 -3.83
C VAL A 158 -15.38 -7.40 -5.29
N ALA A 159 -14.46 -6.47 -5.56
CA ALA A 159 -14.29 -5.82 -6.86
C ALA A 159 -12.80 -5.65 -7.23
N PRO A 160 -12.06 -6.76 -7.47
CA PRO A 160 -10.62 -6.72 -7.79
C PRO A 160 -10.34 -6.25 -9.23
N GLY A 161 -10.72 -5.02 -9.59
CA GLY A 161 -10.49 -4.44 -10.90
C GLY A 161 -11.37 -3.22 -11.21
N GLY A 162 -11.63 -2.97 -12.48
CA GLY A 162 -12.47 -1.87 -12.98
C GLY A 162 -11.89 -0.49 -12.67
N MET A 163 -12.74 0.53 -12.68
CA MET A 163 -12.37 1.91 -12.31
C MET A 163 -11.67 2.02 -10.95
N GLY A 164 -12.01 1.17 -9.98
CA GLY A 164 -11.36 1.18 -8.67
C GLY A 164 -9.84 0.97 -8.73
N SER A 165 -9.37 0.23 -9.74
CA SER A 165 -7.93 0.00 -9.97
C SER A 165 -7.16 1.25 -10.44
N PHE A 166 -7.86 2.31 -10.88
CA PHE A 166 -7.24 3.57 -11.30
C PHE A 166 -6.48 4.21 -10.14
N HIS A 167 -7.12 4.28 -8.97
CA HIS A 167 -6.49 4.75 -7.74
C HIS A 167 -5.19 3.99 -7.48
N ALA A 168 -5.25 2.66 -7.51
CA ALA A 168 -4.11 1.80 -7.21
C ALA A 168 -2.95 2.02 -8.20
N MET A 169 -3.25 2.20 -9.49
CA MET A 169 -2.25 2.50 -10.52
C MET A 169 -1.57 3.85 -10.30
N ILE A 170 -2.34 4.93 -10.09
CA ILE A 170 -1.78 6.27 -9.85
C ILE A 170 -1.01 6.30 -8.53
N ASN A 171 -1.55 5.70 -7.46
CA ASN A 171 -0.85 5.58 -6.17
C ASN A 171 0.50 4.88 -6.32
N SER A 172 0.53 3.75 -7.04
CA SER A 172 1.78 3.00 -7.28
C SER A 172 2.78 3.83 -8.08
N SER A 173 2.31 4.65 -9.03
CA SER A 173 3.16 5.56 -9.82
C SER A 173 3.79 6.65 -8.96
N VAL A 174 3.03 7.22 -8.01
CA VAL A 174 3.56 8.16 -7.02
C VAL A 174 4.50 7.46 -6.03
N HIS A 175 4.22 6.21 -5.65
CA HIS A 175 5.09 5.42 -4.77
C HIS A 175 6.46 5.14 -5.40
N VAL A 176 6.55 4.97 -6.73
CA VAL A 176 7.85 4.90 -7.44
C VAL A 176 8.67 6.16 -7.15
N ILE A 177 8.07 7.34 -7.32
CA ILE A 177 8.75 8.63 -7.14
C ILE A 177 9.13 8.83 -5.66
N MET A 178 8.21 8.51 -4.75
CA MET A 178 8.39 8.67 -3.31
C MET A 178 9.48 7.76 -2.74
N TYR A 179 9.45 6.46 -3.06
CA TYR A 179 10.47 5.52 -2.58
C TYR A 179 11.82 5.73 -3.27
N LEU A 180 11.84 6.21 -4.51
CA LEU A 180 13.09 6.62 -5.16
C LEU A 180 13.72 7.79 -4.40
N TYR A 181 12.91 8.78 -4.02
CA TYR A 181 13.39 9.88 -3.17
C TYR A 181 13.95 9.36 -1.83
N TYR A 182 13.22 8.47 -1.15
CA TYR A 182 13.67 7.92 0.13
C TYR A 182 14.95 7.08 0.00
N GLY A 183 15.05 6.23 -1.02
CA GLY A 183 16.25 5.46 -1.32
C GLY A 183 17.47 6.34 -1.59
N LEU A 184 17.32 7.37 -2.43
CA LEU A 184 18.38 8.35 -2.69
C LEU A 184 18.74 9.14 -1.43
N SER A 185 17.76 9.53 -0.62
CA SER A 185 18.02 10.26 0.64
C SER A 185 18.80 9.42 1.66
N ALA A 186 18.64 8.09 1.63
CA ALA A 186 19.38 7.15 2.47
C ALA A 186 20.85 6.97 2.02
N LEU A 187 21.19 7.32 0.77
CA LEU A 187 22.58 7.41 0.31
C LEU A 187 23.36 8.56 0.98
N GLY A 188 22.71 9.39 1.81
CA GLY A 188 23.37 10.31 2.72
C GLY A 188 23.85 11.61 2.05
N PRO A 189 24.88 12.28 2.62
CA PRO A 189 25.29 13.63 2.22
C PRO A 189 25.70 13.78 0.75
N VAL A 190 26.07 12.68 0.09
CA VAL A 190 26.46 12.68 -1.33
C VAL A 190 25.24 12.91 -2.23
N ALA A 191 24.07 12.37 -1.88
CA ALA A 191 22.87 12.48 -2.71
C ALA A 191 21.96 13.66 -2.30
N GLN A 192 21.96 14.04 -1.02
CA GLN A 192 21.07 15.09 -0.49
C GLN A 192 21.11 16.44 -1.23
N PRO A 193 22.27 16.96 -1.69
CA PRO A 193 22.33 18.22 -2.45
C PRO A 193 21.52 18.18 -3.75
N TYR A 194 21.38 17.00 -4.36
CA TYR A 194 20.68 16.82 -5.64
C TYR A 194 19.17 16.61 -5.47
N LEU A 195 18.68 16.47 -4.24
CA LEU A 195 17.26 16.19 -3.92
C LEU A 195 16.42 17.46 -3.76
N TRP A 196 16.65 18.47 -4.62
CA TRP A 196 15.94 19.75 -4.63
C TRP A 196 14.43 19.63 -4.90
N TRP A 197 14.02 18.53 -5.53
CA TRP A 197 12.65 18.25 -5.93
C TRP A 197 11.75 17.72 -4.81
N LYS A 198 12.27 17.58 -3.57
CA LYS A 198 11.47 17.26 -2.37
C LYS A 198 10.21 18.12 -2.26
N LYS A 199 10.34 19.42 -2.56
CA LYS A 199 9.24 20.40 -2.48
C LYS A 199 8.08 20.10 -3.44
N HIS A 200 8.35 19.39 -4.53
CA HIS A 200 7.32 19.00 -5.50
C HIS A 200 6.61 17.71 -5.11
N MET A 201 7.15 16.93 -4.18
CA MET A 201 6.57 15.64 -3.82
C MET A 201 5.19 15.78 -3.18
N THR A 202 5.02 16.76 -2.29
CA THR A 202 3.70 17.08 -1.73
C THR A 202 2.72 17.49 -2.83
N ALA A 203 3.17 18.26 -3.82
CA ALA A 203 2.31 18.65 -4.94
C ALA A 203 1.88 17.44 -5.78
N ILE A 204 2.80 16.51 -6.07
CA ILE A 204 2.50 15.27 -6.79
C ILE A 204 1.47 14.42 -6.02
N GLN A 205 1.63 14.27 -4.70
CA GLN A 205 0.67 13.54 -3.86
C GLN A 205 -0.70 14.21 -3.83
N LEU A 206 -0.76 15.54 -3.78
CA LEU A 206 -2.03 16.28 -3.84
C LEU A 206 -2.70 16.15 -5.22
N ILE A 207 -1.92 16.21 -6.30
CA ILE A 207 -2.43 16.02 -7.67
C ILE A 207 -2.99 14.60 -7.82
N GLN A 208 -2.34 13.58 -7.25
CA GLN A 208 -2.90 12.22 -7.23
C GLN A 208 -4.32 12.23 -6.63
N PHE A 209 -4.53 12.87 -5.47
CA PHE A 209 -5.86 12.90 -4.86
C PHE A 209 -6.88 13.60 -5.76
N VAL A 210 -6.51 14.69 -6.43
CA VAL A 210 -7.39 15.39 -7.37
C VAL A 210 -7.74 14.52 -8.58
N LEU A 211 -6.78 13.75 -9.11
CA LEU A 211 -7.02 12.88 -10.26
C LEU A 211 -7.90 11.67 -9.92
N VAL A 212 -7.84 11.21 -8.66
CA VAL A 212 -8.49 9.99 -8.20
C VAL A 212 -9.86 10.25 -7.55
N SER A 213 -10.15 11.51 -7.20
CA SER A 213 -11.46 11.95 -6.66
C SER A 213 -12.47 12.15 -7.78
#